data_AF-A0A3C1B0I7-F1
#
_entry.id   AF-A0A3C1B0I7-F1
#
_cell.length_a   1.000
_cell.length_b   1.000
_cell.length_c   1.000
_cell.angle_alpha   90.00
_cell.angle_beta   90.00
_cell.angle_gamma   90.00
#
_symmetry.space_group_name_H-M   'P 1'
#
loop_
_entity.id
_entity.type
_entity.pdbx_description
1 polymer ?
#
loop_
_entity_poly.entity_id
_entity_poly.type
_entity_poly.pdbx_seq_one_letter_code
_entity_poly.pdbx_strand_id
1 'polypeptide(L)'
;MFCPNCGKSNPDDSKFCENCGSNLLETAAPPPPVQPAPAFTPPPVQPAYAPPPQAQYYPPQNGAVNEQTKPVGVGGYLGMFALNFIPFVGPLIFFIMLFVWAFGSKANMNKKNLSRALLLMMLILIVIYVAIFVVLMAVFPDLIEQLTNSFSY
;
A
#
# COMPACT_ATOMS: atom_id res chain seq x y z
N MET A 1 5.29 16.19 41.53
CA MET A 1 4.30 15.18 41.97
C MET A 1 4.50 13.84 41.25
N PHE A 2 4.12 12.71 41.88
CA PHE A 2 4.17 11.40 41.24
C PHE A 2 2.81 11.04 40.61
N CYS A 3 2.83 10.48 39.40
CA CYS A 3 1.63 10.04 38.71
C CYS A 3 1.00 8.82 39.41
N PRO A 4 -0.30 8.85 39.80
CA PRO A 4 -0.94 7.71 40.47
C PRO A 4 -1.18 6.50 39.54
N ASN A 5 -1.14 6.70 38.22
CA ASN A 5 -1.36 5.63 37.25
C ASN A 5 -0.07 4.89 36.85
N CYS A 6 1.07 5.58 36.76
CA CYS A 6 2.32 4.96 36.29
C CYS A 6 3.55 5.19 37.20
N GLY A 7 3.42 5.99 38.25
CA GLY A 7 4.49 6.22 39.24
C GLY A 7 5.63 7.14 38.78
N LYS A 8 5.58 7.72 37.57
CA LYS A 8 6.61 8.67 37.10
C LYS A 8 6.55 9.99 37.88
N SER A 9 7.70 10.55 38.25
CA SER A 9 7.80 11.91 38.79
C SER A 9 7.60 12.94 37.69
N ASN A 10 6.73 13.91 37.94
CA ASN A 10 6.41 15.03 37.06
C ASN A 10 6.53 16.36 37.81
N PRO A 11 6.79 17.48 37.12
CA PRO A 11 6.72 18.82 37.69
C PRO A 11 5.38 19.10 38.38
N ASP A 12 5.37 19.93 39.41
CA ASP A 12 4.17 20.20 40.23
C ASP A 12 3.09 21.02 39.51
N ASP A 13 3.42 21.65 38.39
CA ASP A 13 2.50 22.43 37.53
C ASP A 13 1.95 21.63 36.33
N SER A 14 2.36 20.37 36.18
CA SER A 14 1.98 19.53 35.05
C SER A 14 0.51 19.10 35.10
N LYS A 15 -0.27 19.45 34.07
CA LYS A 15 -1.68 19.03 33.97
C LYS A 15 -1.86 17.55 33.59
N PHE A 16 -0.90 16.99 32.87
CA PHE A 16 -0.89 15.60 32.39
C PHE A 16 0.46 14.94 32.64
N CYS A 17 0.48 13.62 32.81
CA CYS A 17 1.70 12.85 32.95
C CYS A 17 2.47 12.79 31.63
N GLU A 18 3.76 13.14 31.63
CA GLU A 18 4.59 13.12 30.40
C GLU A 18 4.89 11.71 29.89
N ASN A 19 4.73 10.68 30.73
CA ASN A 19 5.03 9.30 30.35
C ASN A 19 3.78 8.51 29.91
N CYS A 20 2.65 8.66 30.60
CA CYS A 20 1.44 7.90 30.30
C CYS A 20 0.23 8.74 29.87
N GLY A 21 0.32 10.08 29.90
CA GLY A 21 -0.75 10.99 29.47
C GLY A 21 -1.91 11.17 30.46
N SER A 22 -1.93 10.52 31.63
CA SER A 22 -3.04 10.66 32.59
C SER A 22 -3.12 12.08 33.17
N ASN A 23 -4.33 12.59 33.38
CA ASN A 23 -4.54 13.88 34.05
C ASN A 23 -4.05 13.80 35.52
N LEU A 24 -3.21 14.75 35.93
CA LEU A 24 -2.62 14.82 37.27
C LEU A 24 -3.38 15.77 38.21
N LEU A 25 -4.27 16.62 37.66
CA LEU A 25 -5.13 17.53 38.41
C LEU A 25 -6.40 16.85 38.93
N GLU A 26 -6.68 15.64 38.45
CA GLU A 26 -7.81 14.85 38.90
C GLU A 26 -7.46 14.12 40.21
N THR A 27 -7.30 14.88 41.29
CA THR A 27 -7.27 14.33 42.66
C THR A 27 -8.19 15.15 43.55
N ALA A 28 -9.17 14.45 44.14
CA ALA A 28 -10.17 14.88 45.12
C ALA A 28 -11.51 15.43 44.58
N ALA A 29 -12.32 14.55 44.00
CA ALA A 29 -13.78 14.63 44.19
C ALA A 29 -14.18 13.65 45.31
N PRO A 30 -14.93 14.06 46.35
CA PRO A 30 -15.48 13.13 47.34
C PRO A 30 -16.47 12.17 46.68
N PRO A 31 -16.65 10.93 47.20
CA PRO A 31 -17.62 10.00 46.66
C PRO A 31 -19.04 10.60 46.74
N PRO A 32 -19.86 10.52 45.68
CA PRO A 32 -21.24 11.00 45.72
C PRO A 32 -22.08 10.19 46.74
N PRO A 33 -23.09 10.79 47.37
CA PRO A 33 -23.99 10.08 48.28
C PRO A 33 -24.75 8.98 47.52
N VAL A 34 -24.78 7.78 48.09
CA VAL A 34 -25.46 6.60 47.54
C VAL A 34 -26.97 6.83 47.58
N GLN A 35 -27.58 7.12 46.43
CA GLN A 35 -29.03 7.04 46.24
C GLN A 35 -29.42 5.61 45.84
N PRO A 36 -30.54 5.04 46.34
CA PRO A 36 -31.04 3.74 45.86
C PRO A 36 -31.42 3.84 44.38
N ALA A 37 -30.73 3.10 43.52
CA ALA A 37 -31.00 3.06 42.08
C ALA A 37 -32.30 2.30 41.76
N PRO A 38 -33.15 2.78 40.83
CA PRO A 38 -34.26 2.01 40.27
C PRO A 38 -33.74 0.75 39.55
N ALA A 39 -34.51 -0.34 39.62
CA ALA A 39 -34.19 -1.59 38.94
C ALA A 39 -34.14 -1.39 37.41
N PHE A 40 -32.94 -1.45 36.84
CA PHE A 40 -32.73 -1.49 35.40
C PHE A 40 -33.06 -2.88 34.87
N THR A 41 -33.98 -2.96 33.90
CA THR A 41 -34.07 -4.11 33.00
C THR A 41 -33.07 -3.90 31.86
N PRO A 42 -32.17 -4.86 31.58
CA PRO A 42 -31.19 -4.69 30.51
C PRO A 42 -31.88 -4.69 29.14
N PRO A 43 -31.48 -3.81 28.20
CA PRO A 43 -31.99 -3.83 26.84
C PRO A 43 -31.58 -5.14 26.12
N PRO A 44 -32.36 -5.60 25.12
CA PRO A 44 -32.06 -6.82 24.39
C PRO A 44 -30.70 -6.72 23.69
N VAL A 45 -29.87 -7.74 23.93
CA VAL A 45 -28.50 -7.85 23.44
C VAL A 45 -28.53 -7.91 21.90
N GLN A 46 -28.05 -6.87 21.23
CA GLN A 46 -27.81 -6.93 19.79
C GLN A 46 -26.60 -7.85 19.54
N PRO A 47 -26.64 -8.77 18.56
CA PRO A 47 -25.49 -9.60 18.23
C PRO A 47 -24.33 -8.70 17.82
N ALA A 48 -23.24 -8.80 18.58
CA ALA A 48 -22.01 -8.06 18.31
C ALA A 48 -21.57 -8.35 16.87
N TYR A 49 -21.43 -7.30 16.07
CA TYR A 49 -20.85 -7.41 14.74
C TYR A 49 -19.43 -7.94 14.91
N ALA A 50 -19.17 -9.19 14.50
CA ALA A 50 -17.83 -9.73 14.42
C ALA A 50 -17.03 -8.88 13.42
N PRO A 51 -15.85 -8.34 13.79
CA PRO A 51 -15.02 -7.64 12.83
C PRO A 51 -14.74 -8.57 11.65
N PRO A 52 -14.77 -8.09 10.39
CA PRO A 52 -14.38 -8.90 9.25
C PRO A 52 -12.99 -9.47 9.51
N PRO A 53 -12.70 -10.74 9.15
CA PRO A 53 -11.42 -11.37 9.43
C PRO A 53 -10.31 -10.48 8.90
N GLN A 54 -9.60 -9.83 9.81
CA GLN A 54 -8.47 -9.01 9.44
C GLN A 54 -7.46 -9.94 8.82
N ALA A 55 -7.10 -9.68 7.55
CA ALA A 55 -6.00 -10.35 6.91
C ALA A 55 -4.76 -10.07 7.76
N GLN A 56 -4.45 -11.04 8.62
CA GLN A 56 -3.36 -10.93 9.58
C GLN A 56 -2.09 -10.76 8.72
N TYR A 57 -1.36 -9.66 8.93
CA TYR A 57 -0.09 -9.42 8.26
C TYR A 57 0.95 -10.12 9.10
N TYR A 58 1.57 -11.20 8.60
CA TYR A 58 2.51 -12.00 9.38
C TYR A 58 3.92 -11.49 9.04
N PRO A 59 4.57 -10.67 9.87
CA PRO A 59 6.01 -10.44 9.70
C PRO A 59 6.74 -11.76 10.04
N PRO A 60 7.70 -12.21 9.22
CA PRO A 60 8.36 -13.49 9.44
C PRO A 60 9.19 -13.45 10.73
N GLN A 61 8.90 -14.42 11.59
CA GLN A 61 9.58 -14.71 12.85
C GLN A 61 10.97 -15.29 12.55
N ASN A 62 11.99 -14.81 13.26
CA ASN A 62 13.39 -15.19 13.07
C ASN A 62 13.58 -16.71 13.15
N GLY A 63 13.82 -17.33 11.99
CA GLY A 63 14.13 -18.75 11.82
C GLY A 63 13.91 -19.15 10.36
N ALA A 64 14.99 -19.20 9.57
CA ALA A 64 15.00 -19.38 8.12
C ALA A 64 14.26 -18.28 7.33
N VAL A 65 14.96 -17.16 7.10
CA VAL A 65 14.58 -16.19 6.06
C VAL A 65 14.50 -16.93 4.73
N ASN A 66 13.29 -17.18 4.23
CA ASN A 66 13.12 -17.61 2.85
C ASN A 66 13.59 -16.44 1.97
N GLU A 67 14.81 -16.51 1.44
CA GLU A 67 15.38 -15.47 0.56
C GLU A 67 14.46 -15.14 -0.63
N GLN A 68 13.59 -16.08 -0.97
CA GLN A 68 12.58 -15.96 -2.00
C GLN A 68 11.42 -15.02 -1.63
N THR A 69 11.07 -14.82 -0.36
CA THR A 69 9.99 -13.92 0.08
C THR A 69 10.49 -12.59 0.60
N LYS A 70 11.82 -12.38 0.70
CA LYS A 70 12.41 -11.11 1.12
C LYS A 70 11.92 -9.95 0.23
N PRO A 71 11.34 -8.88 0.78
CA PRO A 71 10.99 -7.71 0.01
C PRO A 71 12.19 -7.13 -0.74
N VAL A 72 12.03 -6.83 -2.02
CA VAL A 72 13.07 -6.15 -2.81
C VAL A 72 13.04 -4.68 -2.42
N GLY A 73 14.16 -4.15 -1.92
CA GLY A 73 14.28 -2.74 -1.55
C GLY A 73 14.29 -1.82 -2.78
N VAL A 74 14.08 -0.52 -2.53
CA VAL A 74 14.01 0.54 -3.56
C VAL A 74 15.23 0.52 -4.48
N GLY A 75 16.44 0.39 -3.94
CA GLY A 75 17.67 0.35 -4.76
C GLY A 75 17.71 -0.84 -5.75
N GLY A 76 17.08 -1.96 -5.40
CA GLY A 76 16.97 -3.11 -6.30
C GLY A 76 16.05 -2.85 -7.50
N TYR A 77 14.95 -2.13 -7.27
CA TYR A 77 14.08 -1.67 -8.37
C TYR A 77 14.75 -0.57 -9.18
N LEU A 78 15.44 0.37 -8.53
CA LEU A 78 16.16 1.44 -9.21
C LEU A 78 17.22 0.88 -10.18
N GLY A 79 17.99 -0.12 -9.76
CA GLY A 79 18.93 -0.80 -10.66
C GLY A 79 18.25 -1.54 -11.81
N MET A 80 17.07 -2.14 -11.56
CA MET A 80 16.25 -2.77 -12.60
C MET A 80 15.83 -1.77 -13.69
N PHE A 81 15.29 -0.63 -13.29
CA PHE A 81 14.83 0.40 -14.22
C PHE A 81 15.98 1.21 -14.83
N ALA A 82 17.11 1.33 -14.14
CA ALA A 82 18.28 2.01 -14.66
C ALA A 82 18.82 1.35 -15.93
N LEU A 83 18.59 0.05 -16.09
CA LEU A 83 18.93 -0.68 -17.31
C LEU A 83 18.22 -0.10 -18.54
N ASN A 84 17.04 0.51 -18.39
CA ASN A 84 16.28 1.11 -19.48
C ASN A 84 16.94 2.40 -20.04
N PHE A 85 17.81 3.08 -19.28
CA PHE A 85 18.48 4.30 -19.73
C PHE A 85 19.55 4.05 -20.80
N ILE A 86 19.95 2.80 -21.02
CA ILE A 86 20.83 2.43 -22.12
C ILE A 86 19.95 2.25 -23.36
N PRO A 87 20.05 3.12 -24.39
CA PRO A 87 19.17 3.05 -25.55
C PRO A 87 19.27 1.70 -26.26
N PHE A 88 18.12 1.17 -26.69
CA PHE A 88 17.94 -0.11 -27.40
C PHE A 88 18.39 -1.37 -26.64
N VAL A 89 19.67 -1.45 -26.27
CA VAL A 89 20.29 -2.59 -25.60
C VAL A 89 19.71 -2.80 -24.20
N GLY A 90 19.51 -1.71 -23.46
CA GLY A 90 18.95 -1.73 -22.11
C GLY A 90 17.55 -2.35 -22.04
N PRO A 91 16.57 -1.80 -22.79
CA PRO A 91 15.23 -2.38 -22.91
C PRO A 91 15.24 -3.85 -23.36
N LEU A 92 16.14 -4.23 -24.27
CA LEU A 92 16.26 -5.62 -24.74
C LEU A 92 16.71 -6.56 -23.62
N ILE A 93 17.76 -6.21 -22.88
CA ILE A 93 18.24 -7.03 -21.74
C ILE A 93 17.18 -7.07 -20.64
N PHE A 94 16.53 -5.94 -20.34
CA PHE A 94 15.45 -5.89 -19.37
C PHE A 94 14.30 -6.83 -19.76
N PHE A 95 13.89 -6.81 -21.03
CA PHE A 95 12.87 -7.71 -21.55
C PHE A 95 13.25 -9.18 -21.36
N ILE A 96 14.49 -9.58 -21.67
CA ILE A 96 14.98 -10.94 -21.44
C ILE A 96 14.96 -11.29 -19.94
N MET A 97 15.38 -10.37 -19.07
CA MET A 97 15.35 -10.55 -17.61
C MET A 97 13.93 -10.79 -17.08
N LEU A 98 12.90 -10.14 -17.65
CA LEU A 98 11.50 -10.39 -17.25
C LEU A 98 11.10 -11.85 -17.46
N PHE A 99 11.50 -12.48 -18.58
CA PHE A 99 11.24 -13.91 -18.79
C PHE A 99 12.01 -14.78 -17.79
N VAL A 100 13.29 -14.48 -17.58
CA VAL A 100 14.14 -15.21 -16.62
C VAL A 100 13.54 -15.16 -15.21
N TRP A 101 12.98 -14.03 -14.78
CA TRP A 101 12.35 -13.89 -13.47
C TRP A 101 10.92 -14.45 -13.41
N ALA A 102 10.13 -14.31 -14.46
CA ALA A 102 8.75 -14.81 -14.52
C ALA A 102 8.69 -16.35 -14.44
N PHE A 103 9.65 -17.03 -15.07
CA PHE A 103 9.67 -18.49 -15.21
C PHE A 103 10.81 -19.17 -14.45
N GLY A 104 11.79 -18.42 -13.93
CA GLY A 104 12.91 -18.97 -13.17
C GLY A 104 12.51 -19.50 -11.79
N SER A 105 13.09 -20.63 -11.38
CA SER A 105 12.84 -21.28 -10.09
C SER A 105 13.54 -20.60 -8.91
N LYS A 106 14.63 -19.85 -9.15
CA LYS A 106 15.48 -19.21 -8.12
C LYS A 106 15.15 -17.74 -7.85
N ALA A 107 14.26 -17.13 -8.62
CA ALA A 107 13.95 -15.71 -8.49
C ALA A 107 13.11 -15.43 -7.24
N ASN A 108 13.35 -14.28 -6.61
CA ASN A 108 12.53 -13.74 -5.53
C ASN A 108 11.07 -13.54 -5.99
N MET A 109 10.11 -13.85 -5.12
CA MET A 109 8.68 -13.83 -5.40
C MET A 109 8.21 -12.46 -5.87
N ASN A 110 8.71 -11.37 -5.28
CA ASN A 110 8.35 -10.01 -5.71
C ASN A 110 8.79 -9.75 -7.16
N LYS A 111 9.99 -10.19 -7.55
CA LYS A 111 10.48 -10.04 -8.92
C LYS A 111 9.71 -10.91 -9.91
N LYS A 112 9.32 -12.12 -9.49
CA LYS A 112 8.54 -13.04 -10.31
C LYS A 112 7.14 -12.49 -10.59
N ASN A 113 6.46 -11.99 -9.56
CA ASN A 113 5.12 -11.41 -9.70
C ASN A 113 5.18 -10.09 -10.48
N LEU A 114 6.16 -9.23 -10.20
CA LEU A 114 6.42 -8.02 -11.00
C LEU A 114 6.59 -8.37 -12.47
N SER A 115 7.43 -9.37 -12.78
CA SER A 115 7.75 -9.72 -14.16
C SER A 115 6.53 -10.26 -14.90
N ARG A 116 5.75 -11.13 -14.24
CA ARG A 116 4.49 -11.64 -14.82
C ARG A 116 3.48 -10.51 -15.04
N ALA A 117 3.32 -9.60 -14.08
CA ALA A 117 2.43 -8.46 -14.21
C ALA A 117 2.86 -7.52 -15.35
N LEU A 118 4.15 -7.22 -15.47
CA LEU A 118 4.68 -6.38 -16.55
C LEU A 118 4.52 -7.04 -17.92
N LEU A 119 4.80 -8.34 -18.04
CA LEU A 119 4.60 -9.08 -19.30
C LEU A 119 3.13 -9.07 -19.74
N LEU A 120 2.19 -9.29 -18.79
CA LEU A 120 0.75 -9.20 -19.07
C LEU A 120 0.33 -7.78 -19.44
N MET A 121 0.80 -6.76 -18.72
CA MET A 121 0.52 -5.36 -19.03
C MET A 121 1.02 -4.99 -20.43
N MET A 122 2.24 -5.39 -20.80
CA MET A 122 2.79 -5.14 -22.14
C MET A 122 1.93 -5.81 -23.22
N LEU A 123 1.50 -7.06 -23.02
CA LEU A 123 0.63 -7.75 -23.97
C LEU A 123 -0.68 -6.97 -24.20
N ILE A 124 -1.33 -6.52 -23.11
CA ILE A 124 -2.57 -5.74 -23.18
C ILE A 124 -2.34 -4.42 -23.94
N LEU A 125 -1.27 -3.69 -23.61
CA LEU A 125 -0.95 -2.42 -24.27
C LEU A 125 -0.59 -2.61 -25.75
N ILE A 126 0.07 -3.70 -26.12
CA ILE A 126 0.36 -4.03 -27.53
C ILE A 126 -0.94 -4.24 -28.29
N VAL A 127 -1.90 -5.01 -27.74
CA VAL A 127 -3.19 -5.24 -28.39
C VAL A 127 -3.96 -3.92 -28.57
N ILE A 128 -4.00 -3.08 -27.53
CA ILE A 128 -4.65 -1.76 -27.59
C ILE A 128 -3.96 -0.86 -28.63
N TYR A 129 -2.63 -0.82 -28.63
CA TYR A 129 -1.84 -0.02 -29.56
C TYR A 129 -2.12 -0.43 -31.01
N VAL A 130 -2.11 -1.74 -31.30
CA VAL A 130 -2.40 -2.25 -32.65
C VAL A 130 -3.84 -1.91 -33.06
N ALA A 131 -4.82 -2.07 -32.16
CA ALA A 131 -6.20 -1.72 -32.46
C ALA A 131 -6.37 -0.22 -32.78
N ILE A 132 -5.80 0.66 -31.96
CA ILE A 132 -5.82 2.11 -32.19
C ILE A 132 -5.08 2.45 -33.49
N PHE A 133 -3.92 1.84 -33.75
CA PHE A 133 -3.14 2.07 -34.96
C PHE A 133 -3.93 1.71 -36.23
N VAL A 134 -4.66 0.59 -36.21
CA VAL A 134 -5.53 0.18 -37.34
C VAL A 134 -6.66 1.20 -37.56
N VAL A 135 -7.33 1.63 -36.49
CA VAL A 135 -8.40 2.65 -36.59
C VAL A 135 -7.84 3.98 -37.11
N LEU A 136 -6.70 4.43 -36.57
CA LEU A 136 -6.04 5.64 -37.03
C LEU A 136 -5.66 5.51 -38.51
N MET A 137 -5.04 4.41 -38.95
CA MET A 137 -4.72 4.22 -40.36
C MET A 137 -5.94 4.27 -41.29
N ALA A 138 -7.11 3.86 -40.81
CA ALA A 138 -8.35 3.93 -41.58
C ALA A 138 -8.97 5.34 -41.65
N VAL A 139 -8.94 6.10 -40.55
CA VAL A 139 -9.63 7.41 -40.43
C VAL A 139 -8.72 8.60 -40.73
N PHE A 140 -7.42 8.46 -40.46
CA PHE A 140 -6.44 9.53 -40.54
C PHE A 140 -6.28 10.13 -41.95
N PRO A 141 -6.32 9.38 -43.07
CA PRO A 141 -6.26 9.97 -44.41
C PRO A 141 -7.39 10.97 -44.66
N ASP A 142 -8.63 10.58 -44.34
CA ASP A 142 -9.82 11.44 -44.54
C ASP A 142 -9.73 12.72 -43.71
N LEU A 143 -9.25 12.61 -42.47
CA LEU A 143 -9.03 13.76 -41.59
C LEU A 143 -7.98 14.72 -42.16
N ILE A 144 -6.87 14.20 -42.69
CA ILE A 144 -5.81 15.02 -43.29
C ILE A 144 -6.32 15.75 -44.54
N GLU A 145 -7.13 15.08 -45.36
CA GLU A 145 -7.74 15.72 -46.54
C GLU A 145 -8.68 16.85 -46.13
N GLN A 146 -9.55 16.63 -45.13
CA GLN A 146 -10.43 17.68 -44.59
C GLN A 146 -9.65 18.88 -44.04
N LEU A 147 -8.59 18.62 -43.27
CA LEU A 147 -7.74 19.67 -42.72
C LEU A 147 -7.02 20.43 -43.84
N THR A 148 -6.45 19.73 -44.82
CA THR A 148 -5.72 20.35 -45.95
C THR A 148 -6.63 21.24 -46.79
N ASN A 149 -7.85 20.78 -47.07
CA ASN A 149 -8.85 21.57 -47.79
C ASN A 149 -9.29 22.81 -47.00
N SER A 150 -9.31 22.74 -45.67
CA SER A 150 -9.67 23.90 -44.82
C SER A 150 -8.63 25.02 -44.80
N PHE A 151 -7.35 24.73 -45.07
CA PHE A 151 -6.28 25.73 -45.13
C PHE A 151 -6.03 26.30 -46.53
N SER A 152 -6.70 25.75 -47.55
CA SER A 152 -6.54 26.18 -48.94
C SER A 152 -7.56 27.27 -49.35
N TYR A 153 -8.35 27.78 -48.40
CA TYR A 153 -9.30 28.89 -48.57
C TYR A 153 -8.81 30.18 -47.90
#